data_AF-A0A2H6K0R6-F1
#
_entry.id   AF-A0A2H6K0R6-F1
#
_cell.length_a   1.000
_cell.length_b   1.000
_cell.length_c   1.000
_cell.angle_alpha   90.00
_cell.angle_beta   90.00
_cell.angle_gamma   90.00
#
_symmetry.space_group_name_H-M   'P 1'
#
loop_
_entity.id
_entity.type
_entity.pdbx_description
1 polymer ?
#
loop_
_entity_poly.entity_id
_entity_poly.type
_entity_poly.pdbx_seq_one_letter_code
_entity_poly.pdbx_strand_id
1 'polypeptide(L)'
;MTVISTKSIMFFAALVVSVAMLSTVIDFNWPREVVTTEDPTPTPRQSNETPLHTSPVFLPGTQPRDLKSPPTSAEACQACHGGYADYSPYDTWRGSMMSFAAVDPLFLALNAISNRDLEGVAEVGDFCLRCHTPAAWLEGRSEPVDGSALKEKDFKYGVTCDLCMRMVDPLTEEGKALSRPDTMVYANGQYVLEDDYVRRGPYSDPQSPHKSQYSEFHTKSEFCGTCHDIYNPVYNLETPVETTYSEWLYSAYSEEGVECQDCHMPAVEGYAAYAGNLELRDNIYRHEFAGSSVWMPDVLVWMYELEPGEVEALMKTKERARETMRSAADLEARREGDMLVVRVTNLAGHKLPTGYPEGRRMWLNIRFYDDAGRVIKESGRYDPVSAELVKDDEIKVYEAKPGLKDVDGFSEGPSFHFAMNNWIYKDNRIPPRGFSNRAYEERMAYIRGATYEDGQYWDTTVYAIPVGAVRVKVFLWHQSVSKEFIEFLRDENIGNNWDIFDAGEKMYAAWEALDRSPPVEMAGVEVPL
;
A
#
# COMPACT_ATOMS: atom_id res chain seq x y z
N MET A 1 -21.57 20.64 -82.02
CA MET A 1 -22.58 19.98 -81.18
C MET A 1 -21.89 18.86 -80.41
N THR A 2 -21.93 18.66 -79.08
CA THR A 2 -22.30 19.47 -77.87
C THR A 2 -22.17 18.50 -76.66
N VAL A 3 -21.66 18.81 -75.46
CA VAL A 3 -21.02 20.01 -74.86
C VAL A 3 -20.22 19.56 -73.59
N ILE A 4 -19.01 20.07 -73.30
CA ILE A 4 -18.60 20.89 -72.11
C ILE A 4 -19.14 20.39 -70.74
N SER A 5 -18.42 20.23 -69.62
CA SER A 5 -17.01 20.53 -69.20
C SER A 5 -16.57 19.65 -68.02
N THR A 6 -15.26 19.48 -67.84
CA THR A 6 -14.62 19.12 -66.56
C THR A 6 -14.60 20.28 -65.55
N LYS A 7 -14.53 19.95 -64.25
CA LYS A 7 -13.83 20.67 -63.14
C LYS A 7 -13.84 19.76 -61.90
N SER A 8 -12.75 19.06 -61.59
CA SER A 8 -11.66 19.53 -60.70
C SER A 8 -11.96 19.27 -59.22
N ILE A 9 -11.48 18.11 -58.72
CA ILE A 9 -11.15 17.92 -57.30
C ILE A 9 -9.63 17.74 -57.24
N MET A 10 -8.97 18.52 -56.39
CA MET A 10 -7.51 18.56 -56.26
C MET A 10 -7.01 17.46 -55.31
N PHE A 11 -5.75 17.07 -55.54
CA PHE A 11 -4.77 16.62 -54.56
C PHE A 11 -5.20 16.65 -53.07
N PHE A 12 -4.95 15.55 -52.36
CA PHE A 12 -3.66 15.37 -51.68
C PHE A 12 -3.36 13.89 -51.40
N ALA A 13 -2.09 13.51 -51.50
CA ALA A 13 -1.62 12.21 -51.03
C ALA A 13 -1.27 12.31 -49.55
N ALA A 14 -1.75 11.37 -48.74
CA ALA A 14 -1.37 11.22 -47.34
C ALA A 14 -1.09 9.75 -47.03
N LEU A 15 0.20 9.51 -46.75
CA LEU A 15 0.81 8.34 -46.15
C LEU A 15 -0.13 7.54 -45.20
N VAL A 16 -0.46 6.30 -45.55
CA VAL A 16 -0.90 5.30 -44.55
C VAL A 16 0.36 4.62 -44.02
N VAL A 17 0.95 5.19 -42.97
CA VAL A 17 1.87 4.43 -42.11
C VAL A 17 0.99 3.70 -41.11
N SER A 18 0.83 2.40 -41.32
CA SER A 18 0.16 1.51 -40.39
C SER A 18 1.00 1.41 -39.11
N VAL A 19 0.61 2.15 -38.08
CA VAL A 19 1.09 1.94 -36.71
C VAL A 19 0.47 0.65 -36.21
N ALA A 20 1.13 -0.47 -36.51
CA ALA A 20 0.95 -1.72 -35.79
C ALA A 20 1.76 -1.62 -34.51
N MET A 21 1.26 -0.88 -33.51
CA MET A 21 1.67 -1.17 -32.14
C MET A 21 1.10 -2.54 -31.79
N LEU A 22 1.98 -3.49 -31.51
CA LEU A 22 1.57 -4.71 -30.82
C LEU A 22 1.17 -4.31 -29.41
N SER A 23 -0.11 -4.03 -29.20
CA SER A 23 -0.74 -4.31 -27.92
C SER A 23 -0.79 -5.83 -27.78
N THR A 24 0.32 -6.43 -27.36
CA THR A 24 0.26 -7.73 -26.70
C THR A 24 -0.56 -7.51 -25.44
N VAL A 25 -1.85 -7.81 -25.52
CA VAL A 25 -2.65 -8.11 -24.33
C VAL A 25 -1.95 -9.31 -23.72
N ILE A 26 -1.24 -9.08 -22.60
CA ILE A 26 -0.54 -10.15 -21.90
C ILE A 26 -1.61 -10.91 -21.13
N ASP A 27 -2.32 -11.80 -21.83
CA ASP A 27 -3.29 -12.69 -21.23
C ASP A 27 -2.65 -13.33 -20.00
N PHE A 28 -3.24 -13.07 -18.83
CA PHE A 28 -2.83 -13.68 -17.57
C PHE A 28 -3.25 -15.15 -17.61
N ASN A 29 -2.47 -15.95 -18.34
CA ASN A 29 -2.71 -17.36 -18.59
C ASN A 29 -2.49 -18.13 -17.28
N TRP A 30 -3.53 -18.11 -16.46
CA TRP A 30 -3.60 -18.83 -15.20
C TRP A 30 -3.14 -20.29 -15.42
N PRO A 31 -2.24 -20.85 -14.58
CA PRO A 31 -1.81 -22.23 -14.71
C PRO A 31 -3.01 -23.18 -14.56
N ARG A 32 -3.57 -23.58 -15.70
CA ARG A 32 -4.68 -24.55 -15.81
C ARG A 32 -4.14 -25.97 -15.81
N GLU A 33 -3.51 -26.37 -14.70
CA GLU A 33 -3.33 -27.79 -14.41
C GLU A 33 -4.48 -28.33 -13.56
N VAL A 34 -4.58 -29.67 -13.55
CA VAL A 34 -5.84 -30.37 -13.27
C VAL A 34 -6.24 -30.25 -11.81
N VAL A 35 -7.37 -29.59 -11.57
CA VAL A 35 -8.13 -29.76 -10.32
C VAL A 35 -8.46 -31.23 -10.17
N THR A 36 -7.72 -31.94 -9.32
CA THR A 36 -8.18 -33.21 -8.77
C THR A 36 -9.42 -32.90 -7.95
N THR A 37 -10.59 -33.29 -8.48
CA THR A 37 -11.86 -33.13 -7.80
C THR A 37 -11.81 -33.82 -6.44
N GLU A 38 -12.29 -33.13 -5.40
CA GLU A 38 -12.15 -33.47 -3.97
C GLU A 38 -10.85 -33.00 -3.30
N ASP A 39 -10.63 -31.68 -3.29
CA ASP A 39 -10.17 -31.04 -2.06
C ASP A 39 -11.23 -31.33 -0.98
N PRO A 40 -10.92 -32.04 0.12
CA PRO A 40 -11.89 -32.22 1.20
C PRO A 40 -12.16 -30.85 1.83
N THR A 41 -13.44 -30.50 2.03
CA THR A 41 -13.82 -29.33 2.83
C THR A 41 -13.05 -29.40 4.16
N PRO A 42 -12.25 -28.39 4.53
CA PRO A 42 -11.38 -28.48 5.69
C PRO A 42 -12.17 -28.87 6.95
N THR A 43 -11.75 -29.94 7.63
CA THR A 43 -12.39 -30.36 8.88
C THR A 43 -12.03 -29.35 9.97
N PRO A 44 -12.99 -28.56 10.48
CA PRO A 44 -12.69 -27.39 11.30
C PRO A 44 -12.23 -27.78 12.71
N ARG A 45 -11.27 -27.04 13.27
CA ARG A 45 -10.56 -27.43 14.49
C ARG A 45 -10.95 -26.59 15.69
N GLN A 46 -11.17 -27.24 16.85
CA GLN A 46 -11.36 -26.54 18.13
C GLN A 46 -10.04 -25.91 18.60
N SER A 47 -10.04 -24.72 19.23
CA SER A 47 -8.83 -23.95 19.58
C SER A 47 -7.83 -24.66 20.51
N ASN A 48 -8.20 -25.77 21.13
CA ASN A 48 -7.30 -26.64 21.91
C ASN A 48 -6.57 -27.71 21.08
N GLU A 49 -6.91 -27.89 19.80
CA GLU A 49 -6.24 -28.81 18.89
C GLU A 49 -4.98 -28.16 18.31
N THR A 50 -3.89 -28.95 18.24
CA THR A 50 -2.65 -28.56 17.57
C THR A 50 -2.93 -28.09 16.13
N PRO A 51 -2.37 -26.95 15.69
CA PRO A 51 -2.44 -26.50 14.31
C PRO A 51 -2.01 -27.60 13.33
N LEU A 52 -2.68 -27.67 12.17
CA LEU A 52 -2.20 -28.50 11.05
C LEU A 52 -1.07 -27.84 10.29
N HIS A 53 -1.00 -26.52 10.37
CA HIS A 53 -0.10 -25.72 9.56
C HIS A 53 1.35 -25.93 10.01
N THR A 54 2.20 -26.31 9.06
CA THR A 54 3.61 -26.66 9.32
C THR A 54 4.61 -25.60 8.84
N SER A 55 4.15 -24.37 8.56
CA SER A 55 5.03 -23.28 8.14
C SER A 55 6.21 -23.11 9.10
N PRO A 56 7.47 -23.03 8.60
CA PRO A 56 8.64 -22.62 9.38
C PRO A 56 8.48 -21.23 10.00
N VAL A 57 7.61 -20.40 9.42
CA VAL A 57 7.32 -19.02 9.82
C VAL A 57 5.94 -18.98 10.49
N PHE A 58 5.81 -19.76 11.57
CA PHE A 58 4.54 -19.91 12.28
C PHE A 58 4.28 -18.74 13.26
N LEU A 59 3.11 -18.10 13.13
CA LEU A 59 2.71 -16.92 13.91
C LEU A 59 1.33 -17.09 14.57
N PRO A 60 1.08 -16.48 15.74
CA PRO A 60 -0.22 -16.50 16.43
C PRO A 60 -1.42 -16.00 15.60
N GLY A 61 -2.63 -16.23 16.11
CA GLY A 61 -3.92 -15.85 15.49
C GLY A 61 -4.76 -17.05 15.05
N THR A 62 -5.82 -16.82 14.28
CA THR A 62 -6.56 -17.90 13.60
C THR A 62 -5.69 -18.54 12.53
N GLN A 63 -5.64 -19.88 12.48
CA GLN A 63 -4.76 -20.63 11.58
C GLN A 63 -5.49 -21.18 10.34
N PRO A 64 -4.76 -21.59 9.28
CA PRO A 64 -5.35 -22.27 8.15
C PRO A 64 -6.15 -23.50 8.56
N ARG A 65 -7.34 -23.67 7.98
CA ARG A 65 -8.28 -24.78 8.23
C ARG A 65 -8.92 -24.80 9.63
N ASP A 66 -8.78 -23.74 10.42
CA ASP A 66 -9.44 -23.61 11.73
C ASP A 66 -10.96 -23.37 11.62
N LEU A 67 -11.39 -22.58 10.62
CA LEU A 67 -12.78 -22.11 10.48
C LEU A 67 -13.69 -23.13 9.77
N LYS A 68 -14.92 -23.28 10.27
CA LYS A 68 -16.04 -23.97 9.57
C LYS A 68 -16.51 -23.18 8.37
N SER A 69 -16.51 -21.86 8.50
CA SER A 69 -16.88 -20.92 7.45
C SER A 69 -15.70 -20.00 7.15
N PRO A 70 -14.83 -20.31 6.18
CA PRO A 70 -13.79 -19.39 5.73
C PRO A 70 -14.39 -18.08 5.17
N PRO A 71 -13.65 -16.96 5.14
CA PRO A 71 -14.16 -15.71 4.57
C PRO A 71 -14.56 -15.83 3.09
N THR A 72 -15.64 -15.14 2.74
CA THR A 72 -16.31 -15.21 1.43
C THR A 72 -16.18 -13.91 0.63
N SER A 73 -16.61 -13.96 -0.63
CA SER A 73 -16.56 -12.86 -1.60
C SER A 73 -17.34 -11.62 -1.13
N ALA A 74 -16.83 -10.42 -1.41
CA ALA A 74 -17.50 -9.16 -1.08
C ALA A 74 -18.85 -8.96 -1.81
N GLU A 75 -19.05 -9.65 -2.93
CA GLU A 75 -20.30 -9.68 -3.71
C GLU A 75 -21.49 -10.16 -2.86
N ALA A 76 -21.26 -10.99 -1.83
CA ALA A 76 -22.28 -11.40 -0.88
C ALA A 76 -22.85 -10.20 -0.07
N CYS A 77 -22.09 -9.12 0.06
CA CYS A 77 -22.49 -7.87 0.72
C CYS A 77 -23.03 -6.84 -0.28
N GLN A 78 -22.63 -6.89 -1.56
CA GLN A 78 -22.93 -5.88 -2.59
C GLN A 78 -24.43 -5.56 -2.72
N ALA A 79 -25.31 -6.56 -2.66
CA ALA A 79 -26.74 -6.38 -2.87
C ALA A 79 -27.42 -5.42 -1.87
N CYS A 80 -26.81 -5.21 -0.69
CA CYS A 80 -27.25 -4.24 0.31
C CYS A 80 -26.23 -3.11 0.53
N HIS A 81 -24.93 -3.36 0.38
CA HIS A 81 -23.86 -2.41 0.70
C HIS A 81 -23.21 -1.76 -0.54
N GLY A 82 -23.81 -1.90 -1.72
CA GLY A 82 -23.38 -1.28 -2.99
C GLY A 82 -24.54 -0.70 -3.80
N GLY A 83 -24.21 0.16 -4.76
CA GLY A 83 -25.10 0.67 -5.80
C GLY A 83 -26.09 1.76 -5.38
N TYR A 84 -26.06 2.26 -4.15
CA TYR A 84 -27.07 3.17 -3.62
C TYR A 84 -26.60 4.61 -3.36
N ALA A 85 -25.31 4.82 -3.15
CA ALA A 85 -24.67 6.12 -2.96
C ALA A 85 -23.19 6.09 -3.38
N ASP A 86 -22.56 7.26 -3.54
CA ASP A 86 -21.12 7.38 -3.84
C ASP A 86 -20.22 6.85 -2.71
N TYR A 87 -20.71 6.89 -1.47
CA TYR A 87 -20.04 6.38 -0.27
C TYR A 87 -20.33 4.91 0.04
N SER A 88 -21.07 4.18 -0.81
CA SER A 88 -21.47 2.78 -0.52
C SER A 88 -20.23 1.92 -0.17
N PRO A 89 -20.23 1.14 0.93
CA PRO A 89 -19.05 0.39 1.36
C PRO A 89 -18.45 -0.52 0.28
N TYR A 90 -19.27 -1.24 -0.48
CA TYR A 90 -18.79 -2.09 -1.57
C TYR A 90 -18.16 -1.27 -2.71
N ASP A 91 -18.77 -0.15 -3.10
CA ASP A 91 -18.28 0.66 -4.22
C ASP A 91 -17.03 1.48 -3.91
N THR A 92 -16.82 1.77 -2.63
CA THR A 92 -15.56 2.37 -2.14
C THR A 92 -14.47 1.30 -1.94
N TRP A 93 -14.82 0.13 -1.41
CA TRP A 93 -13.90 -1.00 -1.22
C TRP A 93 -13.36 -1.57 -2.54
N ARG A 94 -14.21 -1.79 -3.55
CA ARG A 94 -13.83 -2.42 -4.84
C ARG A 94 -12.76 -1.67 -5.62
N GLY A 95 -12.55 -0.38 -5.32
CA GLY A 95 -11.52 0.46 -5.91
C GLY A 95 -10.28 0.63 -5.02
N SER A 96 -10.22 -0.04 -3.88
CA SER A 96 -9.13 0.12 -2.90
C SER A 96 -8.01 -0.88 -3.14
N MET A 97 -6.78 -0.58 -2.68
CA MET A 97 -5.70 -1.57 -2.73
C MET A 97 -6.00 -2.82 -1.88
N MET A 98 -6.98 -2.77 -0.95
CA MET A 98 -7.44 -3.92 -0.19
C MET A 98 -8.18 -4.94 -1.05
N SER A 99 -9.01 -4.51 -2.03
CA SER A 99 -9.66 -5.43 -2.96
C SER A 99 -8.65 -6.06 -3.94
N PHE A 100 -7.65 -5.29 -4.36
CA PHE A 100 -6.58 -5.74 -5.27
C PHE A 100 -5.38 -6.40 -4.57
N ALA A 101 -5.40 -6.59 -3.25
CA ALA A 101 -4.24 -7.05 -2.47
C ALA A 101 -3.64 -8.39 -2.96
N ALA A 102 -4.49 -9.28 -3.50
CA ALA A 102 -4.12 -10.58 -4.04
C ALA A 102 -3.50 -10.54 -5.45
N VAL A 103 -3.70 -9.45 -6.19
CA VAL A 103 -3.28 -9.27 -7.60
C VAL A 103 -2.32 -8.09 -7.79
N ASP A 104 -1.87 -7.43 -6.73
CA ASP A 104 -0.87 -6.38 -6.85
C ASP A 104 0.45 -6.99 -7.39
N PRO A 105 0.92 -6.60 -8.60
CA PRO A 105 2.10 -7.19 -9.22
C PRO A 105 3.39 -6.90 -8.43
N LEU A 106 3.43 -5.84 -7.63
CA LEU A 106 4.54 -5.55 -6.72
C LEU A 106 4.61 -6.59 -5.61
N PHE A 107 3.45 -6.96 -5.02
CA PHE A 107 3.37 -8.04 -4.05
C PHE A 107 3.76 -9.39 -4.68
N LEU A 108 3.22 -9.72 -5.85
CA LEU A 108 3.50 -11.01 -6.50
C LEU A 108 5.00 -11.17 -6.81
N ALA A 109 5.65 -10.12 -7.36
CA ALA A 109 7.07 -10.13 -7.65
C ALA A 109 7.95 -10.22 -6.39
N LEU A 110 7.55 -9.58 -5.29
CA LEU A 110 8.25 -9.68 -4.00
C LEU A 110 8.04 -11.04 -3.32
N ASN A 111 6.85 -11.65 -3.44
CA ASN A 111 6.56 -12.96 -2.91
C ASN A 111 7.41 -14.04 -3.59
N ALA A 112 7.58 -13.93 -4.91
CA ALA A 112 8.46 -14.80 -5.69
C ALA A 112 9.94 -14.65 -5.26
N ILE A 113 10.46 -13.41 -5.19
CA ILE A 113 11.82 -13.13 -4.71
C ILE A 113 12.01 -13.65 -3.29
N SER A 114 11.09 -13.36 -2.37
CA SER A 114 11.21 -13.72 -0.95
C SER A 114 11.24 -15.24 -0.72
N ASN A 115 10.43 -16.00 -1.46
CA ASN A 115 10.46 -17.46 -1.40
C ASN A 115 11.76 -18.04 -1.97
N ARG A 116 12.25 -17.50 -3.10
CA ARG A 116 13.53 -17.88 -3.71
C ARG A 116 14.72 -17.58 -2.80
N ASP A 117 14.75 -16.38 -2.21
CA ASP A 117 15.82 -15.89 -1.33
C ASP A 117 16.02 -16.76 -0.08
N LEU A 118 14.95 -17.41 0.37
CA LEU A 118 14.94 -18.26 1.56
C LEU A 118 14.56 -19.72 1.24
N GLU A 119 14.73 -20.15 -0.01
CA GLU A 119 14.43 -21.52 -0.45
C GLU A 119 15.25 -22.54 0.36
N GLY A 120 14.56 -23.47 1.03
CA GLY A 120 15.19 -24.45 1.93
C GLY A 120 15.68 -23.88 3.27
N VAL A 121 15.45 -22.60 3.55
CA VAL A 121 15.76 -21.92 4.81
C VAL A 121 14.49 -21.58 5.59
N ALA A 122 13.55 -20.88 4.98
CA ALA A 122 12.27 -20.49 5.56
C ALA A 122 11.21 -20.27 4.47
N GLU A 123 10.06 -20.93 4.59
CA GLU A 123 8.96 -20.84 3.62
C GLU A 123 8.12 -19.57 3.87
N VAL A 124 8.71 -18.40 3.61
CA VAL A 124 8.16 -17.08 3.96
C VAL A 124 6.91 -16.66 3.19
N GLY A 125 6.63 -17.24 2.01
CA GLY A 125 5.48 -16.85 1.19
C GLY A 125 4.13 -17.05 1.91
N ASP A 126 4.05 -18.01 2.84
CA ASP A 126 2.89 -18.18 3.71
C ASP A 126 2.55 -16.90 4.50
N PHE A 127 3.57 -16.24 5.06
CA PHE A 127 3.42 -15.00 5.80
C PHE A 127 2.92 -13.85 4.90
N CYS A 128 3.38 -13.79 3.65
CA CYS A 128 2.92 -12.80 2.68
C CYS A 128 1.45 -13.06 2.28
N LEU A 129 1.12 -14.32 1.96
CA LEU A 129 -0.22 -14.77 1.59
C LEU A 129 -1.25 -14.55 2.72
N ARG A 130 -0.83 -14.60 3.98
CA ARG A 130 -1.67 -14.32 5.15
C ARG A 130 -2.31 -12.93 5.11
N CYS A 131 -1.57 -11.91 4.66
CA CYS A 131 -2.04 -10.53 4.58
C CYS A 131 -2.68 -10.20 3.23
N HIS A 132 -2.12 -10.70 2.13
CA HIS A 132 -2.55 -10.36 0.77
C HIS A 132 -3.69 -11.23 0.22
N THR A 133 -3.81 -12.48 0.69
CA THR A 133 -4.82 -13.46 0.25
C THR A 133 -5.54 -14.14 1.44
N PRO A 134 -5.94 -13.40 2.49
CA PRO A 134 -6.30 -13.96 3.80
C PRO A 134 -7.39 -15.04 3.74
N ALA A 135 -8.39 -14.90 2.88
CA ALA A 135 -9.43 -15.91 2.70
C ALA A 135 -8.89 -17.25 2.17
N ALA A 136 -7.94 -17.20 1.23
CA ALA A 136 -7.32 -18.39 0.64
C ALA A 136 -6.29 -19.02 1.58
N TRP A 137 -5.51 -18.19 2.28
CA TRP A 137 -4.62 -18.62 3.36
C TRP A 137 -5.40 -19.36 4.46
N LEU A 138 -6.55 -18.83 4.91
CA LEU A 138 -7.44 -19.50 5.88
C LEU A 138 -8.06 -20.81 5.37
N GLU A 139 -8.27 -20.95 4.06
CA GLU A 139 -8.67 -22.23 3.44
C GLU A 139 -7.48 -23.23 3.30
N GLY A 140 -6.26 -22.81 3.63
CA GLY A 140 -5.03 -23.62 3.51
C GLY A 140 -4.50 -23.73 2.09
N ARG A 141 -4.63 -22.66 1.28
CA ARG A 141 -4.05 -22.53 -0.07
C ARG A 141 -2.74 -21.73 -0.12
N SER A 142 -2.08 -21.57 1.03
CA SER A 142 -0.66 -21.19 1.14
C SER A 142 0.27 -22.41 1.25
N GLU A 143 -0.25 -23.62 1.05
CA GLU A 143 0.53 -24.85 0.95
C GLU A 143 0.43 -25.38 -0.50
N PRO A 144 1.46 -25.25 -1.36
CA PRO A 144 2.78 -24.63 -1.14
C PRO A 144 2.78 -23.08 -1.13
N VAL A 145 3.88 -22.52 -0.59
CA VAL A 145 4.02 -21.08 -0.24
C VAL A 145 4.27 -20.13 -1.43
N ASP A 146 4.49 -20.66 -2.63
CA ASP A 146 4.46 -19.88 -3.88
C ASP A 146 3.06 -19.27 -4.16
N GLY A 147 2.00 -19.87 -3.60
CA GLY A 147 0.62 -19.51 -3.95
C GLY A 147 0.11 -20.20 -5.22
N SER A 148 0.81 -21.21 -5.74
CA SER A 148 0.35 -22.04 -6.87
C SER A 148 -0.92 -22.85 -6.54
N ALA A 149 -1.21 -23.07 -5.25
CA ALA A 149 -2.46 -23.65 -4.78
C ALA A 149 -3.66 -22.68 -4.85
N LEU A 150 -3.44 -21.37 -5.02
CA LEU A 150 -4.50 -20.38 -5.15
C LEU A 150 -5.39 -20.67 -6.37
N LYS A 151 -6.64 -20.23 -6.31
CA LYS A 151 -7.68 -20.48 -7.33
C LYS A 151 -8.15 -19.14 -7.88
N GLU A 152 -8.68 -19.11 -9.10
CA GLU A 152 -9.15 -17.87 -9.78
C GLU A 152 -10.06 -16.98 -8.89
N LYS A 153 -10.86 -17.58 -8.00
CA LYS A 153 -11.68 -16.84 -7.03
C LYS A 153 -10.88 -16.01 -6.02
N ASP A 154 -9.71 -16.47 -5.60
CA ASP A 154 -8.93 -15.89 -4.49
C ASP A 154 -8.39 -14.50 -4.86
N PHE A 155 -8.04 -14.34 -6.13
CA PHE A 155 -7.58 -13.08 -6.75
C PHE A 155 -8.67 -12.00 -6.82
N LYS A 156 -9.94 -12.38 -6.66
CA LYS A 156 -11.10 -11.48 -6.64
C LYS A 156 -11.54 -11.11 -5.22
N TYR A 157 -10.99 -11.78 -4.20
CA TYR A 157 -11.41 -11.59 -2.80
C TYR A 157 -10.56 -10.53 -2.09
N GLY A 158 -9.24 -10.52 -2.32
CA GLY A 158 -8.28 -9.67 -1.60
C GLY A 158 -8.48 -9.72 -0.08
N VAL A 159 -8.43 -8.55 0.55
CA VAL A 159 -8.90 -8.32 1.92
C VAL A 159 -10.40 -8.02 1.90
N THR A 160 -11.20 -9.09 1.86
CA THR A 160 -12.67 -9.06 1.74
C THR A 160 -13.39 -8.49 2.98
N CYS A 161 -14.58 -7.91 2.78
CA CYS A 161 -15.48 -7.45 3.84
C CYS A 161 -15.74 -8.52 4.92
N ASP A 162 -15.85 -9.80 4.52
CA ASP A 162 -16.15 -10.91 5.44
C ASP A 162 -15.01 -11.16 6.44
N LEU A 163 -13.76 -10.89 6.05
CA LEU A 163 -12.60 -10.98 6.94
C LEU A 163 -12.70 -9.88 8.01
N CYS A 164 -12.67 -8.62 7.57
CA CYS A 164 -12.69 -7.45 8.43
C CYS A 164 -13.84 -7.50 9.44
N MET A 165 -15.07 -7.72 8.94
CA MET A 165 -16.30 -7.71 9.74
C MET A 165 -16.45 -8.95 10.65
N ARG A 166 -15.47 -9.86 10.70
CA ARG A 166 -15.43 -11.02 11.63
C ARG A 166 -14.25 -10.97 12.61
N MET A 167 -13.37 -9.98 12.48
CA MET A 167 -12.22 -9.86 13.36
C MET A 167 -12.67 -9.62 14.82
N VAL A 168 -12.07 -10.38 15.71
CA VAL A 168 -12.15 -10.21 17.16
C VAL A 168 -10.86 -9.54 17.60
N ASP A 169 -10.92 -8.68 18.62
CA ASP A 169 -9.71 -8.15 19.24
C ASP A 169 -8.87 -9.32 19.77
N PRO A 170 -7.68 -9.58 19.20
CA PRO A 170 -6.88 -10.74 19.54
C PRO A 170 -6.40 -10.76 20.99
N LEU A 171 -6.32 -9.61 21.67
CA LEU A 171 -5.80 -9.49 23.03
C LEU A 171 -6.87 -9.61 24.11
N THR A 172 -8.16 -9.60 23.74
CA THR A 172 -9.26 -9.90 24.65
C THR A 172 -9.31 -11.38 25.03
N GLU A 173 -10.04 -11.72 26.10
CA GLU A 173 -10.26 -13.12 26.47
C GLU A 173 -11.08 -13.90 25.42
N GLU A 174 -11.90 -13.21 24.62
CA GLU A 174 -12.58 -13.78 23.45
C GLU A 174 -11.55 -14.10 22.34
N GLY A 175 -10.68 -13.14 22.02
CA GLY A 175 -9.61 -13.31 21.04
C GLY A 175 -8.65 -14.44 21.38
N LYS A 176 -8.11 -14.46 22.61
CA LYS A 176 -7.22 -15.53 23.08
C LYS A 176 -7.87 -16.92 23.01
N ALA A 177 -9.16 -17.03 23.32
CA ALA A 177 -9.89 -18.31 23.26
C ALA A 177 -10.08 -18.85 21.83
N LEU A 178 -9.98 -18.00 20.81
CA LEU A 178 -10.08 -18.32 19.38
C LEU A 178 -8.71 -18.38 18.67
N SER A 179 -7.67 -17.79 19.27
CA SER A 179 -6.31 -17.72 18.74
C SER A 179 -5.53 -19.01 18.94
N ARG A 180 -4.60 -19.32 18.02
CA ARG A 180 -3.66 -20.44 18.16
C ARG A 180 -2.26 -20.10 17.65
N PRO A 181 -1.25 -20.03 18.54
CA PRO A 181 -1.35 -19.77 19.99
C PRO A 181 -1.96 -18.39 20.26
N ASP A 182 -2.11 -18.01 21.53
CA ASP A 182 -2.50 -16.67 21.96
C ASP A 182 -1.68 -15.59 21.25
N THR A 183 -2.36 -14.70 20.52
CA THR A 183 -1.77 -13.46 20.01
C THR A 183 -1.48 -12.50 21.16
N MET A 184 -0.31 -11.86 21.13
CA MET A 184 0.16 -10.94 22.18
C MET A 184 0.46 -9.53 21.66
N VAL A 185 0.26 -9.28 20.35
CA VAL A 185 0.55 -8.02 19.65
C VAL A 185 -0.48 -7.74 18.55
N TYR A 186 -0.67 -6.47 18.20
CA TYR A 186 -1.30 -6.07 16.94
C TYR A 186 -0.19 -5.89 15.89
N ALA A 187 0.16 -6.98 15.21
CA ALA A 187 1.22 -6.99 14.19
C ALA A 187 1.13 -8.25 13.30
N ASN A 188 1.86 -8.25 12.19
CA ASN A 188 2.22 -9.44 11.41
C ASN A 188 1.04 -10.32 10.96
N GLY A 189 -0.11 -9.69 10.70
CA GLY A 189 -1.33 -10.41 10.28
C GLY A 189 -1.88 -11.36 11.35
N GLN A 190 -1.55 -11.17 12.63
CA GLN A 190 -1.99 -12.04 13.74
C GLN A 190 -3.49 -11.87 14.11
N TYR A 191 -4.33 -11.72 13.09
CA TYR A 191 -5.78 -11.58 13.22
C TYR A 191 -6.41 -12.84 13.83
N VAL A 192 -7.49 -12.59 14.57
CA VAL A 192 -8.36 -13.62 15.13
C VAL A 192 -9.76 -13.40 14.58
N LEU A 193 -10.40 -14.48 14.13
CA LEU A 193 -11.71 -14.46 13.50
C LEU A 193 -12.67 -15.36 14.28
N GLU A 194 -13.88 -14.86 14.50
CA GLU A 194 -14.99 -15.70 14.96
C GLU A 194 -15.45 -16.63 13.81
N ASP A 195 -15.80 -17.86 14.15
CA ASP A 195 -16.25 -18.90 13.22
C ASP A 195 -17.70 -18.70 12.75
N ASP A 196 -18.49 -17.96 13.52
CA ASP A 196 -19.87 -17.63 13.20
C ASP A 196 -20.00 -16.51 12.15
N TYR A 197 -21.25 -16.32 11.69
CA TYR A 197 -21.60 -15.34 10.64
C TYR A 197 -22.04 -13.98 11.23
N VAL A 198 -21.65 -13.63 12.45
CA VAL A 198 -21.94 -12.32 13.03
C VAL A 198 -21.06 -11.26 12.37
N ARG A 199 -21.67 -10.15 11.94
CA ARG A 199 -20.96 -8.97 11.44
C ARG A 199 -20.67 -7.99 12.57
N ARG A 200 -19.39 -7.84 12.90
CA ARG A 200 -18.89 -6.90 13.92
C ARG A 200 -18.71 -5.51 13.30
N GLY A 201 -18.90 -4.46 14.09
CA GLY A 201 -18.80 -3.08 13.59
C GLY A 201 -19.10 -2.00 14.63
N PRO A 202 -19.05 -0.71 14.24
CA PRO A 202 -19.05 0.42 15.17
C PRO A 202 -20.43 0.78 15.76
N TYR A 203 -21.51 0.10 15.36
CA TYR A 203 -22.88 0.43 15.76
C TYR A 203 -23.44 -0.53 16.80
N SER A 204 -24.05 0.01 17.86
CA SER A 204 -24.68 -0.76 18.96
C SER A 204 -26.15 -1.10 18.72
N ASP A 205 -26.74 -0.50 17.70
CA ASP A 205 -28.15 -0.58 17.30
C ASP A 205 -28.33 -0.92 15.79
N PRO A 206 -27.58 -1.89 15.22
CA PRO A 206 -27.58 -2.14 13.78
C PRO A 206 -28.93 -2.64 13.26
N GLN A 207 -29.50 -1.91 12.32
CA GLN A 207 -30.72 -2.29 11.61
C GLN A 207 -30.39 -3.22 10.44
N SER A 208 -30.09 -4.49 10.73
CA SER A 208 -29.65 -5.47 9.73
C SER A 208 -30.56 -6.71 9.62
N PRO A 209 -30.77 -7.26 8.40
CA PRO A 209 -31.38 -8.57 8.20
C PRO A 209 -30.45 -9.75 8.54
N HIS A 210 -29.14 -9.52 8.72
CA HIS A 210 -28.17 -10.51 9.19
C HIS A 210 -27.80 -10.25 10.65
N LYS A 211 -27.18 -11.25 11.30
CA LYS A 211 -26.65 -11.05 12.66
C LYS A 211 -25.56 -9.98 12.64
N SER A 212 -25.62 -9.08 13.61
CA SER A 212 -24.65 -7.99 13.78
C SER A 212 -24.36 -7.77 15.26
N GLN A 213 -23.16 -7.29 15.58
CA GLN A 213 -22.69 -7.07 16.96
C GLN A 213 -21.81 -5.82 17.02
N TYR A 214 -21.96 -5.03 18.09
CA TYR A 214 -21.05 -3.93 18.37
C TYR A 214 -19.64 -4.44 18.67
N SER A 215 -18.63 -3.77 18.13
CA SER A 215 -17.23 -4.05 18.39
C SER A 215 -16.46 -2.75 18.52
N GLU A 216 -15.99 -2.46 19.74
CA GLU A 216 -15.07 -1.34 20.01
C GLU A 216 -13.76 -1.48 19.22
N PHE A 217 -13.30 -2.71 18.97
CA PHE A 217 -12.14 -2.99 18.12
C PHE A 217 -12.29 -2.37 16.71
N HIS A 218 -13.49 -2.38 16.13
CA HIS A 218 -13.73 -1.77 14.82
C HIS A 218 -13.68 -0.22 14.84
N THR A 219 -13.70 0.39 16.02
CA THR A 219 -13.50 1.85 16.24
C THR A 219 -12.07 2.19 16.66
N LYS A 220 -11.12 1.25 16.61
CA LYS A 220 -9.78 1.37 17.19
C LYS A 220 -8.69 1.11 16.16
N SER A 221 -7.58 1.84 16.25
CA SER A 221 -6.43 1.71 15.33
C SER A 221 -5.72 0.35 15.46
N GLU A 222 -5.84 -0.30 16.62
CA GLU A 222 -5.44 -1.68 16.91
C GLU A 222 -5.94 -2.69 15.85
N PHE A 223 -7.14 -2.46 15.30
CA PHE A 223 -7.69 -3.24 14.18
C PHE A 223 -6.81 -3.14 12.94
N CYS A 224 -6.41 -1.92 12.56
CA CYS A 224 -5.50 -1.69 11.44
C CYS A 224 -4.08 -2.20 11.75
N GLY A 225 -3.60 -2.00 12.98
CA GLY A 225 -2.27 -2.42 13.43
C GLY A 225 -2.04 -3.93 13.35
N THR A 226 -3.11 -4.73 13.43
CA THR A 226 -3.04 -6.19 13.21
C THR A 226 -2.36 -6.57 11.89
N CYS A 227 -2.49 -5.74 10.84
CA CYS A 227 -1.78 -5.92 9.56
C CYS A 227 -0.71 -4.84 9.29
N HIS A 228 -0.85 -3.64 9.85
CA HIS A 228 0.01 -2.47 9.57
C HIS A 228 1.12 -2.22 10.61
N ASP A 229 1.53 -3.24 11.36
CA ASP A 229 2.84 -3.31 12.03
C ASP A 229 3.49 -4.64 11.60
N ILE A 230 4.67 -4.58 10.98
CA ILE A 230 5.33 -5.72 10.34
C ILE A 230 6.79 -5.77 10.80
N TYR A 231 7.11 -6.83 11.54
CA TYR A 231 8.46 -7.19 11.95
C TYR A 231 8.89 -8.46 11.21
N ASN A 232 10.15 -8.59 10.80
CA ASN A 232 10.60 -9.73 10.01
C ASN A 232 10.58 -11.02 10.88
N PRO A 233 9.71 -12.00 10.60
CA PRO A 233 9.58 -13.19 11.43
C PRO A 233 10.76 -14.17 11.27
N VAL A 234 11.54 -14.05 10.18
CA VAL A 234 12.77 -14.84 9.96
C VAL A 234 13.84 -14.50 11.01
N TYR A 235 13.85 -13.26 11.51
CA TYR A 235 14.76 -12.76 12.53
C TYR A 235 14.06 -12.58 13.88
N ASN A 236 13.22 -13.56 14.27
CA ASN A 236 12.52 -13.61 15.57
C ASN A 236 11.68 -12.37 15.92
N LEU A 237 11.19 -11.63 14.91
CA LEU A 237 10.49 -10.34 15.07
C LEU A 237 11.37 -9.22 15.69
N GLU A 238 12.69 -9.39 15.74
CA GLU A 238 13.64 -8.38 16.25
C GLU A 238 14.02 -7.30 15.22
N THR A 239 13.57 -7.44 13.96
CA THR A 239 13.78 -6.45 12.90
C THR A 239 12.46 -5.83 12.46
N PRO A 240 12.28 -4.50 12.54
CA PRO A 240 11.13 -3.82 11.96
C PRO A 240 11.25 -3.77 10.43
N VAL A 241 10.13 -3.89 9.72
CA VAL A 241 10.06 -3.72 8.26
C VAL A 241 9.10 -2.59 7.90
N GLU A 242 7.90 -2.63 8.46
CA GLU A 242 6.93 -1.52 8.45
C GLU A 242 6.46 -1.29 9.89
N THR A 243 6.50 -0.06 10.38
CA THR A 243 6.13 0.25 11.78
C THR A 243 4.99 1.26 11.85
N THR A 244 4.08 1.27 10.89
CA THR A 244 3.04 2.31 10.74
C THR A 244 2.17 2.44 11.99
N TYR A 245 1.73 1.31 12.56
CA TYR A 245 0.92 1.32 13.78
C TYR A 245 1.74 1.75 15.01
N SER A 246 2.97 1.24 15.17
CA SER A 246 3.86 1.69 16.25
C SER A 246 4.24 3.18 16.11
N GLU A 247 4.39 3.68 14.88
CA GLU A 247 4.65 5.10 14.60
C GLU A 247 3.46 5.98 15.05
N TRP A 248 2.21 5.52 14.86
CA TRP A 248 0.98 6.16 15.35
C TRP A 248 0.78 6.05 16.86
N LEU A 249 0.98 4.86 17.42
CA LEU A 249 0.77 4.55 18.85
C LEU A 249 1.64 5.42 19.77
N TYR A 250 2.79 5.86 19.26
CA TYR A 250 3.73 6.75 19.95
C TYR A 250 3.74 8.16 19.37
N SER A 251 2.56 8.64 18.98
CA SER A 251 2.28 10.01 18.56
C SER A 251 1.18 10.64 19.44
N ALA A 252 1.06 11.96 19.39
CA ALA A 252 -0.04 12.70 20.00
C ALA A 252 -1.42 12.31 19.43
N TYR A 253 -1.50 11.70 18.25
CA TYR A 253 -2.77 11.29 17.65
C TYR A 253 -3.40 10.13 18.42
N SER A 254 -2.59 9.16 18.86
CA SER A 254 -3.06 8.07 19.74
C SER A 254 -3.46 8.61 21.13
N GLU A 255 -2.67 9.53 21.71
CA GLU A 255 -2.99 10.17 22.99
C GLU A 255 -4.29 11.02 22.94
N GLU A 256 -4.57 11.64 21.80
CA GLU A 256 -5.78 12.45 21.55
C GLU A 256 -7.00 11.63 21.11
N GLY A 257 -6.82 10.32 20.86
CA GLY A 257 -7.88 9.43 20.38
C GLY A 257 -8.29 9.66 18.92
N VAL A 258 -7.36 10.14 18.08
CA VAL A 258 -7.54 10.25 16.63
C VAL A 258 -7.06 8.95 15.98
N GLU A 259 -8.01 8.16 15.52
CA GLU A 259 -7.81 6.79 15.06
C GLU A 259 -7.45 6.74 13.57
N CYS A 260 -6.88 5.62 13.09
CA CYS A 260 -6.62 5.39 11.66
C CYS A 260 -7.89 5.62 10.79
N GLN A 261 -9.03 5.20 11.31
CA GLN A 261 -10.35 5.31 10.69
C GLN A 261 -10.75 6.77 10.42
N ASP A 262 -10.40 7.73 11.30
CA ASP A 262 -10.84 9.13 11.19
C ASP A 262 -10.28 9.80 9.92
N CYS A 263 -9.08 9.38 9.49
CA CYS A 263 -8.42 9.89 8.28
C CYS A 263 -8.63 8.98 7.05
N HIS A 264 -8.52 7.66 7.21
CA HIS A 264 -8.51 6.71 6.09
C HIS A 264 -9.88 6.08 5.77
N MET A 265 -10.88 6.25 6.66
CA MET A 265 -12.26 5.83 6.45
C MET A 265 -13.23 7.00 6.71
N PRO A 266 -13.05 8.18 6.08
CA PRO A 266 -13.76 9.40 6.46
C PRO A 266 -15.28 9.21 6.51
N ALA A 267 -15.87 9.65 7.61
CA ALA A 267 -17.29 9.60 7.88
C ALA A 267 -18.10 10.52 6.96
N VAL A 268 -19.31 10.08 6.58
CA VAL A 268 -20.32 10.89 5.90
C VAL A 268 -21.71 10.68 6.51
N GLU A 269 -22.58 11.69 6.35
CA GLU A 269 -24.01 11.55 6.61
C GLU A 269 -24.63 10.61 5.56
N GLY A 270 -25.30 9.54 6.00
CA GLY A 270 -25.86 8.55 5.09
C GLY A 270 -26.56 7.36 5.74
N TYR A 271 -26.90 6.38 4.90
CA TYR A 271 -27.46 5.10 5.32
C TYR A 271 -26.41 3.99 5.18
N ALA A 272 -26.35 3.06 6.14
CA ALA A 272 -25.37 1.99 6.15
C ALA A 272 -25.58 0.92 5.05
N ALA A 273 -26.75 0.91 4.40
CA ALA A 273 -27.13 -0.01 3.33
C ALA A 273 -28.29 0.55 2.48
N TYR A 274 -28.62 -0.15 1.40
CA TYR A 274 -29.79 0.06 0.57
C TYR A 274 -31.06 -0.53 1.22
N ALA A 275 -31.76 0.24 2.05
CA ALA A 275 -33.13 -0.09 2.48
C ALA A 275 -33.93 1.13 2.95
N GLY A 276 -35.21 1.22 2.54
CA GLY A 276 -36.09 2.38 2.76
C GLY A 276 -36.68 2.57 4.17
N ASN A 277 -36.05 2.00 5.20
CA ASN A 277 -36.43 2.16 6.63
C ASN A 277 -35.20 2.27 7.54
N LEU A 278 -34.01 2.51 6.98
CA LEU A 278 -32.81 2.69 7.78
C LEU A 278 -32.76 4.08 8.42
N GLU A 279 -32.10 4.17 9.57
CA GLU A 279 -31.75 5.41 10.22
C GLU A 279 -30.63 6.12 9.45
N LEU A 280 -30.78 7.44 9.29
CA LEU A 280 -29.75 8.33 8.77
C LEU A 280 -28.71 8.57 9.88
N ARG A 281 -27.43 8.40 9.55
CA ARG A 281 -26.31 8.49 10.50
C ARG A 281 -25.24 9.42 9.98
N ASP A 282 -24.69 10.27 10.85
CA ASP A 282 -23.58 11.19 10.53
C ASP A 282 -22.24 10.46 10.33
N ASN A 283 -22.17 9.17 10.66
CA ASN A 283 -20.95 8.38 10.73
C ASN A 283 -20.98 7.11 9.85
N ILE A 284 -21.40 7.20 8.59
CA ILE A 284 -21.16 6.13 7.62
C ILE A 284 -19.73 6.25 7.09
N TYR A 285 -18.90 5.24 7.35
CA TYR A 285 -17.47 5.25 7.02
C TYR A 285 -17.20 4.77 5.59
N ARG A 286 -16.44 5.56 4.80
CA ARG A 286 -15.99 5.17 3.44
C ARG A 286 -14.92 4.09 3.50
N HIS A 287 -14.92 3.16 2.55
CA HIS A 287 -13.99 2.02 2.51
C HIS A 287 -12.96 2.16 1.36
N GLU A 288 -12.54 3.39 1.05
CA GLU A 288 -11.56 3.67 -0.02
C GLU A 288 -10.11 3.34 0.40
N PHE A 289 -9.81 3.38 1.71
CA PHE A 289 -8.52 3.05 2.33
C PHE A 289 -7.30 3.73 1.66
N ALA A 290 -7.47 4.97 1.18
CA ALA A 290 -6.46 5.63 0.37
C ALA A 290 -5.19 6.01 1.15
N GLY A 291 -4.06 5.44 0.74
CA GLY A 291 -2.69 5.82 1.15
C GLY A 291 -1.98 6.66 0.09
N SER A 292 -0.71 6.33 -0.22
CA SER A 292 0.11 7.03 -1.24
C SER A 292 0.19 6.33 -2.61
N SER A 293 -0.63 5.30 -2.84
CA SER A 293 -0.65 4.51 -4.08
C SER A 293 -1.43 5.21 -5.19
N VAL A 294 -0.80 6.19 -5.84
CA VAL A 294 -1.39 6.94 -6.96
C VAL A 294 -1.07 6.32 -8.33
N TRP A 295 0.06 5.63 -8.47
CA TRP A 295 0.45 5.03 -9.76
C TRP A 295 -0.06 3.59 -9.94
N MET A 296 -0.07 2.76 -8.89
CA MET A 296 -0.57 1.38 -8.95
C MET A 296 -2.00 1.23 -9.51
N PRO A 297 -2.96 2.15 -9.23
CA PRO A 297 -4.24 2.19 -9.93
C PRO A 297 -4.17 2.17 -11.47
N ASP A 298 -3.17 2.82 -12.09
CA ASP A 298 -2.98 2.78 -13.55
C ASP A 298 -2.42 1.42 -14.00
N VAL A 299 -1.52 0.84 -13.20
CA VAL A 299 -0.93 -0.49 -13.46
C VAL A 299 -1.99 -1.56 -13.48
N LEU A 300 -2.87 -1.58 -12.48
CA LEU A 300 -3.97 -2.55 -12.38
C LEU A 300 -4.93 -2.44 -13.57
N VAL A 301 -5.28 -1.22 -14.01
CA VAL A 301 -6.11 -0.99 -15.20
C VAL A 301 -5.40 -1.38 -16.51
N TRP A 302 -4.07 -1.30 -16.57
CA TRP A 302 -3.29 -1.71 -17.73
C TRP A 302 -3.07 -3.24 -17.79
N MET A 303 -2.91 -3.90 -16.63
CA MET A 303 -2.64 -5.34 -16.53
C MET A 303 -3.91 -6.21 -16.62
N TYR A 304 -5.06 -5.72 -16.15
CA TYR A 304 -6.24 -6.55 -15.93
C TYR A 304 -7.47 -6.05 -16.70
N GLU A 305 -8.26 -6.99 -17.22
CA GLU A 305 -9.58 -6.72 -17.78
C GLU A 305 -10.58 -6.42 -16.65
N LEU A 306 -10.58 -5.17 -16.18
CA LEU A 306 -11.48 -4.70 -15.11
C LEU A 306 -12.84 -4.24 -15.66
N GLU A 307 -13.90 -4.49 -14.91
CA GLU A 307 -15.24 -4.01 -15.24
C GLU A 307 -15.29 -2.46 -15.16
N PRO A 308 -16.11 -1.76 -15.97
CA PRO A 308 -16.09 -0.30 -16.05
C PRO A 308 -16.28 0.42 -14.70
N GLY A 309 -17.06 -0.16 -13.78
CA GLY A 309 -17.25 0.38 -12.43
C GLY A 309 -16.10 0.12 -11.46
N GLU A 310 -15.26 -0.89 -11.72
CA GLU A 310 -14.01 -1.12 -10.97
C GLU A 310 -12.97 -0.09 -11.38
N VAL A 311 -12.82 0.15 -12.68
CA VAL A 311 -11.99 1.24 -13.22
C VAL A 311 -12.44 2.60 -12.65
N GLU A 312 -13.75 2.87 -12.60
CA GLU A 312 -14.28 4.11 -12.02
C GLU A 312 -13.94 4.24 -10.51
N ALA A 313 -14.17 3.18 -9.73
CA ALA A 313 -13.88 3.18 -8.30
C ALA A 313 -12.38 3.34 -8.01
N LEU A 314 -11.54 2.60 -8.75
CA LEU A 314 -10.08 2.62 -8.61
C LEU A 314 -9.49 4.00 -9.00
N MET A 315 -10.07 4.68 -10.00
CA MET A 315 -9.70 6.06 -10.33
C MET A 315 -10.18 7.10 -9.31
N LYS A 316 -11.29 6.84 -8.59
CA LYS A 316 -11.69 7.67 -7.42
C LYS A 316 -10.70 7.50 -6.27
N THR A 317 -10.33 6.26 -5.91
CA THR A 317 -9.29 6.00 -4.90
C THR A 317 -7.96 6.64 -5.27
N LYS A 318 -7.60 6.67 -6.56
CA LYS A 318 -6.40 7.36 -7.06
C LYS A 318 -6.41 8.86 -6.78
N GLU A 319 -7.51 9.57 -7.01
CA GLU A 319 -7.57 11.01 -6.64
C GLU A 319 -7.62 11.17 -5.12
N ARG A 320 -8.36 10.31 -4.40
CA ARG A 320 -8.35 10.32 -2.93
C ARG A 320 -6.94 10.15 -2.36
N ALA A 321 -6.11 9.30 -2.94
CA ALA A 321 -4.70 9.16 -2.56
C ALA A 321 -3.88 10.45 -2.82
N ARG A 322 -4.20 11.22 -3.86
CA ARG A 322 -3.61 12.56 -4.07
C ARG A 322 -4.08 13.56 -3.01
N GLU A 323 -5.36 13.55 -2.64
CA GLU A 323 -5.89 14.38 -1.55
C GLU A 323 -5.23 14.03 -0.21
N THR A 324 -5.18 12.74 0.16
CA THR A 324 -4.52 12.26 1.37
C THR A 324 -3.07 12.76 1.45
N MET A 325 -2.29 12.59 0.38
CA MET A 325 -0.90 13.07 0.35
C MET A 325 -0.76 14.60 0.45
N ARG A 326 -1.68 15.37 -0.15
CA ARG A 326 -1.72 16.84 0.01
C ARG A 326 -2.06 17.27 1.43
N SER A 327 -2.91 16.51 2.13
CA SER A 327 -3.26 16.78 3.54
C SER A 327 -2.21 16.30 4.56
N ALA A 328 -1.33 15.38 4.18
CA ALA A 328 -0.36 14.76 5.08
C ALA A 328 0.87 15.64 5.38
N ALA A 329 1.06 16.75 4.65
CA ALA A 329 2.24 17.60 4.76
C ALA A 329 1.90 19.08 4.60
N ASP A 330 2.59 19.94 5.35
CA ASP A 330 2.66 21.38 5.10
C ASP A 330 4.09 21.78 4.66
N LEU A 331 4.19 22.81 3.83
CA LEU A 331 5.43 23.24 3.17
C LEU A 331 5.57 24.75 3.22
N GLU A 332 6.52 25.22 4.03
CA GLU A 332 6.88 26.62 4.12
C GLU A 332 8.26 26.87 3.51
N ALA A 333 8.41 28.03 2.85
CA ALA A 333 9.70 28.52 2.40
C ALA A 333 9.80 30.02 2.67
N ARG A 334 10.95 30.48 3.19
CA ARG A 334 11.16 31.89 3.56
C ARG A 334 12.62 32.30 3.41
N ARG A 335 12.84 33.55 2.97
CA ARG A 335 14.18 34.14 2.85
C ARG A 335 14.72 34.58 4.21
N GLU A 336 15.96 34.20 4.52
CA GLU A 336 16.76 34.73 5.64
C GLU A 336 18.12 35.19 5.10
N GLY A 337 18.31 36.50 4.90
CA GLY A 337 19.57 37.03 4.38
C GLY A 337 19.86 36.58 2.94
N ASP A 338 20.91 35.79 2.76
CA ASP A 338 21.30 35.12 1.51
C ASP A 338 20.89 33.63 1.45
N MET A 339 20.12 33.17 2.43
CA MET A 339 19.62 31.80 2.53
C MET A 339 18.11 31.71 2.31
N LEU A 340 17.67 30.57 1.78
CA LEU A 340 16.28 30.13 1.75
C LEU A 340 16.11 29.02 2.79
N VAL A 341 15.26 29.24 3.78
CA VAL A 341 14.88 28.24 4.78
C VAL A 341 13.59 27.58 4.32
N VAL A 342 13.62 26.26 4.12
CA VAL A 342 12.48 25.44 3.74
C VAL A 342 12.13 24.53 4.91
N ARG A 343 10.86 24.52 5.33
CA ARG A 343 10.32 23.61 6.35
C ARG A 343 9.29 22.69 5.73
N VAL A 344 9.42 21.39 5.99
CA VAL A 344 8.38 20.38 5.75
C VAL A 344 7.83 19.95 7.10
N THR A 345 6.53 20.12 7.32
CA THR A 345 5.84 19.72 8.55
C THR A 345 5.02 18.45 8.29
N ASN A 346 5.17 17.43 9.12
CA ASN A 346 4.35 16.22 9.06
C ASN A 346 2.99 16.46 9.76
N LEU A 347 1.89 16.22 9.05
CA LEU A 347 0.52 16.34 9.57
C LEU A 347 -0.16 14.97 9.76
N ALA A 348 0.52 13.87 9.46
CA ALA A 348 0.06 12.52 9.70
C ALA A 348 0.38 12.02 11.13
N GLY A 349 -0.36 11.01 11.59
CA GLY A 349 -0.14 10.37 12.88
C GLY A 349 1.09 9.45 12.94
N HIS A 350 1.65 9.08 11.79
CA HIS A 350 2.82 8.19 11.63
C HIS A 350 3.97 8.94 10.92
N LYS A 351 5.10 8.29 10.59
CA LYS A 351 6.16 8.97 9.82
C LYS A 351 5.68 9.39 8.43
N LEU A 352 6.36 10.37 7.83
CA LEU A 352 6.08 10.85 6.49
C LEU A 352 7.23 10.52 5.51
N PRO A 353 7.03 9.62 4.52
CA PRO A 353 5.90 8.70 4.30
C PRO A 353 6.05 7.34 5.04
N THR A 354 4.99 6.85 5.68
CA THR A 354 5.00 5.55 6.41
C THR A 354 4.85 4.33 5.48
N GLY A 355 4.78 3.13 6.08
CA GLY A 355 4.54 1.85 5.40
C GLY A 355 5.74 1.35 4.60
N TYR A 356 5.45 0.46 3.65
CA TYR A 356 6.40 -0.25 2.79
C TYR A 356 7.53 0.68 2.25
N PRO A 357 8.77 0.53 2.72
CA PRO A 357 9.81 1.54 2.53
C PRO A 357 10.55 1.45 1.19
N GLU A 358 10.62 0.27 0.57
CA GLU A 358 11.44 0.04 -0.62
C GLU A 358 10.83 0.73 -1.84
N GLY A 359 11.66 1.41 -2.64
CA GLY A 359 11.22 2.21 -3.79
C GLY A 359 10.43 3.50 -3.45
N ARG A 360 9.83 3.64 -2.25
CA ARG A 360 9.09 4.84 -1.83
C ARG A 360 10.02 5.95 -1.36
N ARG A 361 9.81 7.16 -1.86
CA ARG A 361 10.59 8.36 -1.45
C ARG A 361 9.81 9.65 -1.57
N MET A 362 10.13 10.59 -0.69
CA MET A 362 9.69 11.99 -0.73
C MET A 362 10.91 12.90 -0.87
N TRP A 363 10.85 14.03 -1.58
CA TRP A 363 11.97 14.97 -1.68
C TRP A 363 11.55 16.41 -1.96
N LEU A 364 12.46 17.33 -1.66
CA LEU A 364 12.35 18.73 -2.04
C LEU A 364 12.94 18.96 -3.44
N ASN A 365 12.18 19.65 -4.30
CA ASN A 365 12.69 20.23 -5.55
C ASN A 365 12.69 21.76 -5.42
N ILE A 366 13.87 22.37 -5.55
CA ILE A 366 14.07 23.82 -5.40
C ILE A 366 14.46 24.41 -6.75
N ARG A 367 13.74 25.42 -7.23
CA ARG A 367 13.97 26.10 -8.52
C ARG A 367 14.13 27.59 -8.34
N PHE A 368 15.35 28.11 -8.48
CA PHE A 368 15.64 29.54 -8.41
C PHE A 368 15.54 30.18 -9.80
N TYR A 369 14.87 31.34 -9.89
CA TYR A 369 14.60 32.05 -11.13
C TYR A 369 15.17 33.46 -11.14
N ASP A 370 15.67 33.89 -12.30
CA ASP A 370 16.06 35.29 -12.56
C ASP A 370 14.87 36.18 -12.96
N ASP A 371 15.16 37.46 -13.20
CA ASP A 371 14.20 38.50 -13.63
C ASP A 371 13.56 38.23 -15.00
N ALA A 372 14.27 37.50 -15.87
CA ALA A 372 13.76 37.00 -17.15
C ALA A 372 12.92 35.72 -17.01
N GLY A 373 12.75 35.19 -15.79
CA GLY A 373 11.96 33.97 -15.52
C GLY A 373 12.66 32.66 -15.88
N ARG A 374 13.98 32.68 -16.09
CA ARG A 374 14.79 31.48 -16.40
C ARG A 374 15.26 30.82 -15.11
N VAL A 375 15.28 29.48 -15.08
CA VAL A 375 15.87 28.74 -13.96
C VAL A 375 17.39 28.92 -13.99
N ILE A 376 17.98 29.44 -12.92
CA ILE A 376 19.44 29.63 -12.79
C ILE A 376 20.10 28.62 -11.86
N LYS A 377 19.32 27.93 -11.01
CA LYS A 377 19.75 26.81 -10.16
C LYS A 377 18.55 25.92 -9.88
N GLU A 378 18.74 24.61 -9.94
CA GLU A 378 17.75 23.61 -9.53
C GLU A 378 18.44 22.52 -8.70
N SER A 379 17.81 22.11 -7.60
CA SER A 379 18.18 20.94 -6.78
C SER A 379 16.98 19.99 -6.68
N GLY A 380 17.23 18.68 -6.57
CA GLY A 380 16.20 17.65 -6.52
C GLY A 380 15.39 17.52 -7.80
N ARG A 381 16.01 17.73 -8.97
CA ARG A 381 15.35 17.58 -10.28
C ARG A 381 15.06 16.11 -10.55
N TYR A 382 13.83 15.80 -10.95
CA TYR A 382 13.47 14.51 -11.52
C TYR A 382 13.51 14.58 -13.06
N ASP A 383 14.13 13.60 -13.71
CA ASP A 383 14.12 13.45 -15.17
C ASP A 383 13.05 12.41 -15.56
N PRO A 384 11.93 12.81 -16.21
CA PRO A 384 10.87 11.89 -16.60
C PRO A 384 11.25 10.99 -17.78
N VAL A 385 12.34 11.25 -18.51
CA VAL A 385 12.78 10.41 -19.62
C VAL A 385 13.62 9.23 -19.12
N SER A 386 14.58 9.47 -18.23
CA SER A 386 15.36 8.39 -17.60
C SER A 386 14.69 7.79 -16.36
N ALA A 387 13.63 8.44 -15.85
CA ALA A 387 12.92 8.17 -14.60
C ALA A 387 13.77 8.30 -13.32
N GLU A 388 14.83 9.09 -13.38
CA GLU A 388 15.82 9.24 -12.31
C GLU A 388 15.66 10.54 -11.53
N LEU A 389 15.86 10.45 -10.22
CA LEU A 389 16.03 11.60 -9.34
C LEU A 389 17.51 12.00 -9.35
N VAL A 390 17.81 13.19 -9.86
CA VAL A 390 19.19 13.71 -9.97
C VAL A 390 19.78 13.92 -8.59
N LYS A 391 20.91 13.24 -8.31
CA LYS A 391 21.63 13.31 -7.03
C LYS A 391 22.63 14.47 -7.07
N ASP A 392 22.18 15.68 -6.78
CA ASP A 392 23.03 16.85 -6.54
C ASP A 392 23.42 17.00 -5.06
N ASP A 393 24.43 17.83 -4.77
CA ASP A 393 25.01 17.98 -3.42
C ASP A 393 24.05 18.62 -2.38
N GLU A 394 22.95 19.24 -2.82
CA GLU A 394 21.96 19.90 -1.95
C GLU A 394 20.66 19.11 -1.79
N ILE A 395 20.52 17.94 -2.44
CA ILE A 395 19.26 17.21 -2.47
C ILE A 395 18.80 16.74 -1.08
N LYS A 396 17.55 17.05 -0.74
CA LYS A 396 16.87 16.53 0.45
C LYS A 396 15.86 15.44 0.07
N VAL A 397 16.21 14.18 0.34
CA VAL A 397 15.34 13.00 0.18
C VAL A 397 14.99 12.41 1.55
N TYR A 398 13.71 12.18 1.79
CA TYR A 398 13.13 11.46 2.93
C TYR A 398 12.74 10.05 2.46
N GLU A 399 13.38 9.04 3.03
CA GLU A 399 13.26 7.64 2.63
C GLU A 399 13.70 6.73 3.80
N ALA A 400 13.17 5.52 3.85
CA ALA A 400 13.73 4.43 4.64
C ALA A 400 14.41 3.41 3.72
N LYS A 401 15.47 2.78 4.22
CA LYS A 401 16.19 1.69 3.56
C LYS A 401 16.38 0.58 4.58
N PRO A 402 15.59 -0.50 4.47
CA PRO A 402 16.01 -1.80 4.96
C PRO A 402 17.37 -2.19 4.37
N GLY A 403 18.00 -3.18 4.99
CA GLY A 403 19.31 -3.65 4.57
C GLY A 403 19.70 -4.96 5.21
N LEU A 404 20.81 -5.49 4.69
CA LEU A 404 21.46 -6.70 5.14
C LEU A 404 22.67 -6.33 6.00
N LYS A 405 22.84 -7.06 7.10
CA LYS A 405 23.98 -6.96 8.01
C LYS A 405 24.35 -8.36 8.51
N ASP A 406 25.64 -8.69 8.53
CA ASP A 406 26.11 -10.02 8.96
C ASP A 406 25.41 -11.22 8.25
N VAL A 407 25.00 -11.07 6.98
CA VAL A 407 24.32 -12.12 6.18
C VAL A 407 25.30 -12.81 5.22
N ASP A 408 25.49 -14.13 5.40
CA ASP A 408 26.42 -14.93 4.60
C ASP A 408 26.14 -14.85 3.09
N GLY A 409 27.17 -14.55 2.31
CA GLY A 409 27.10 -14.43 0.85
C GLY A 409 26.67 -13.06 0.32
N PHE A 410 26.17 -12.17 1.17
CA PHE A 410 25.70 -10.84 0.80
C PHE A 410 26.62 -9.73 1.34
N SER A 411 26.62 -8.57 0.70
CA SER A 411 27.35 -7.40 1.20
C SER A 411 26.50 -6.63 2.20
N GLU A 412 27.12 -6.11 3.27
CA GLU A 412 26.41 -5.23 4.20
C GLU A 412 26.00 -3.92 3.49
N GLY A 413 24.74 -3.51 3.68
CA GLY A 413 24.23 -2.30 3.03
C GLY A 413 22.72 -2.29 2.86
N PRO A 414 22.17 -1.26 2.20
CA PRO A 414 20.76 -1.21 1.83
C PRO A 414 20.45 -2.29 0.78
N SER A 415 19.27 -2.87 0.87
CA SER A 415 18.84 -4.00 0.03
C SER A 415 17.34 -3.89 -0.31
N PHE A 416 16.93 -4.60 -1.36
CA PHE A 416 15.53 -4.82 -1.74
C PHE A 416 15.08 -6.29 -1.55
N HIS A 417 15.95 -7.15 -1.00
CA HIS A 417 15.62 -8.53 -0.64
C HIS A 417 14.77 -8.55 0.65
N PHE A 418 13.48 -8.22 0.49
CA PHE A 418 12.53 -7.90 1.57
C PHE A 418 12.62 -8.86 2.78
N ALA A 419 12.49 -10.17 2.54
CA ALA A 419 12.49 -11.18 3.60
C ALA A 419 13.87 -11.45 4.22
N MET A 420 14.97 -11.06 3.56
CA MET A 420 16.34 -11.17 4.09
C MET A 420 16.75 -9.94 4.93
N ASN A 421 16.03 -8.81 4.82
CA ASN A 421 16.37 -7.59 5.54
C ASN A 421 16.29 -7.81 7.06
N ASN A 422 17.43 -7.60 7.74
CA ASN A 422 17.61 -7.76 9.19
C ASN A 422 18.10 -6.49 9.90
N TRP A 423 18.10 -5.35 9.18
CA TRP A 423 18.63 -4.09 9.67
C TRP A 423 17.97 -2.89 9.00
N ILE A 424 17.64 -1.84 9.76
CA ILE A 424 17.33 -0.53 9.18
C ILE A 424 18.66 0.20 8.91
N TYR A 425 19.06 0.26 7.65
CA TYR A 425 20.27 0.94 7.19
C TYR A 425 20.11 2.47 7.26
N LYS A 426 18.94 2.97 6.86
CA LYS A 426 18.57 4.39 6.93
C LYS A 426 17.06 4.50 7.23
N ASP A 427 16.67 5.47 8.05
CA ASP A 427 15.31 6.01 8.08
C ASP A 427 15.41 7.48 8.49
N ASN A 428 15.27 8.40 7.52
CA ASN A 428 15.27 9.83 7.77
C ASN A 428 13.90 10.49 7.55
N ARG A 429 12.84 9.69 7.55
CA ARG A 429 11.46 10.16 7.40
C ARG A 429 11.06 11.03 8.59
N ILE A 430 10.19 12.01 8.36
CA ILE A 430 9.80 12.98 9.38
C ILE A 430 8.84 12.29 10.36
N PRO A 431 9.11 12.29 11.68
CA PRO A 431 8.23 11.67 12.67
C PRO A 431 6.93 12.48 12.88
N PRO A 432 5.90 11.90 13.49
CA PRO A 432 4.63 12.56 13.77
C PRO A 432 4.69 13.48 14.99
N ARG A 433 3.68 14.33 15.12
CA ARG A 433 3.51 15.21 16.29
C ARG A 433 3.45 14.38 17.58
N GLY A 434 4.19 14.82 18.59
CA GLY A 434 4.23 14.17 19.91
C GLY A 434 5.21 12.98 20.04
N PHE A 435 5.92 12.58 18.98
CA PHE A 435 6.91 11.51 19.10
C PHE A 435 8.02 11.85 20.11
N SER A 436 8.65 10.81 20.68
CA SER A 436 9.92 10.94 21.39
C SER A 436 10.90 9.87 20.94
N ASN A 437 12.20 10.21 20.95
CA ASN A 437 13.28 9.31 20.55
C ASN A 437 13.29 8.03 21.40
N ARG A 438 13.02 8.14 22.70
CA ARG A 438 12.97 6.99 23.62
C ARG A 438 11.86 6.02 23.24
N ALA A 439 10.65 6.51 23.01
CA ALA A 439 9.50 5.66 22.68
C ALA A 439 9.68 4.95 21.34
N TYR A 440 10.26 5.64 20.35
CA TYR A 440 10.57 5.06 19.05
C TYR A 440 11.67 3.99 19.13
N GLU A 441 12.70 4.16 19.95
CA GLU A 441 13.73 3.15 20.18
C GLU A 441 13.17 1.91 20.90
N GLU A 442 12.33 2.09 21.93
CA GLU A 442 11.66 1.00 22.67
C GLU A 442 10.75 0.12 21.78
N ARG A 443 10.39 0.60 20.58
CA ARG A 443 9.46 -0.05 19.64
C ARG A 443 10.01 -0.28 18.24
N MET A 444 11.31 -0.07 18.07
CA MET A 444 12.03 -0.26 16.81
C MET A 444 11.51 0.64 15.66
N ALA A 445 10.76 1.71 15.96
CA ALA A 445 10.32 2.70 14.98
C ALA A 445 11.46 3.67 14.62
N TYR A 446 12.67 3.15 14.43
CA TYR A 446 13.94 3.89 14.44
C TYR A 446 13.97 5.12 13.51
N ILE A 447 14.74 6.14 13.93
CA ILE A 447 15.28 7.19 13.06
C ILE A 447 16.79 6.91 12.92
N ARG A 448 17.29 6.82 11.68
CA ARG A 448 18.70 6.52 11.37
C ARG A 448 19.19 7.32 10.17
N GLY A 449 20.27 8.08 10.34
CA GLY A 449 20.78 9.00 9.32
C GLY A 449 20.10 10.39 9.31
N ALA A 450 19.32 10.69 10.35
CA ALA A 450 18.86 12.03 10.71
C ALA A 450 18.74 12.14 12.24
N THR A 451 18.47 13.35 12.73
CA THR A 451 18.22 13.64 14.14
C THR A 451 17.03 14.58 14.22
N TYR A 452 16.06 14.24 15.07
CA TYR A 452 14.91 15.07 15.42
C TYR A 452 14.87 15.22 16.94
N GLU A 453 14.67 16.43 17.46
CA GLU A 453 14.40 16.64 18.89
C GLU A 453 13.04 16.03 19.27
N ASP A 454 12.83 15.66 20.54
CA ASP A 454 11.53 15.14 20.99
C ASP A 454 10.41 16.16 20.69
N GLY A 455 9.34 15.72 20.03
CA GLY A 455 8.27 16.59 19.54
C GLY A 455 8.58 17.39 18.27
N GLN A 456 9.74 17.21 17.61
CA GLN A 456 10.07 17.82 16.32
C GLN A 456 9.46 17.04 15.13
N TYR A 457 8.20 17.30 14.82
CA TYR A 457 7.46 16.71 13.69
C TYR A 457 7.66 17.46 12.35
N TRP A 458 8.83 18.08 12.18
CA TRP A 458 9.18 18.82 10.97
C TRP A 458 10.67 18.69 10.67
N ASP A 459 11.02 18.83 9.40
CA ASP A 459 12.39 18.98 8.93
C ASP A 459 12.60 20.38 8.37
N THR A 460 13.76 20.98 8.66
CA THR A 460 14.19 22.25 8.09
C THR A 460 15.46 22.03 7.27
N THR A 461 15.41 22.38 5.99
CA THR A 461 16.56 22.36 5.09
C THR A 461 16.84 23.77 4.56
N VAL A 462 18.12 24.15 4.47
CA VAL A 462 18.55 25.50 4.10
C VAL A 462 19.33 25.47 2.78
N TYR A 463 18.98 26.35 1.86
CA TYR A 463 19.59 26.45 0.53
C TYR A 463 20.20 27.84 0.31
N ALA A 464 21.43 27.90 -0.22
CA ALA A 464 22.04 29.18 -0.59
C ALA A 464 21.33 29.79 -1.81
N ILE A 465 20.90 31.05 -1.70
CA ILE A 465 20.26 31.78 -2.80
C ILE A 465 21.33 32.17 -3.83
N PRO A 466 21.24 31.72 -5.09
CA PRO A 466 22.22 32.08 -6.11
C PRO A 466 22.08 33.56 -6.50
N VAL A 467 23.21 34.20 -6.77
CA VAL A 467 23.27 35.60 -7.20
C VAL A 467 22.44 35.80 -8.48
N GLY A 468 21.53 36.78 -8.45
CA GLY A 468 20.62 37.07 -9.56
C GLY A 468 19.26 36.37 -9.47
N ALA A 469 19.03 35.50 -8.48
CA ALA A 469 17.68 35.01 -8.21
C ALA A 469 16.79 36.11 -7.64
N VAL A 470 15.59 36.26 -8.19
CA VAL A 470 14.54 37.19 -7.71
C VAL A 470 13.30 36.46 -7.19
N ARG A 471 13.24 35.14 -7.42
CA ARG A 471 12.11 34.28 -7.07
C ARG A 471 12.57 32.84 -6.95
N VAL A 472 11.94 32.05 -6.08
CA VAL A 472 12.11 30.60 -5.99
C VAL A 472 10.77 29.89 -5.98
N LYS A 473 10.68 28.73 -6.62
CA LYS A 473 9.62 27.74 -6.38
C LYS A 473 10.21 26.57 -5.62
N VAL A 474 9.47 26.09 -4.63
CA VAL A 474 9.80 24.94 -3.80
C VAL A 474 8.63 23.96 -3.89
N PHE A 475 8.93 22.69 -4.13
CA PHE A 475 7.93 21.62 -4.23
C PHE A 475 8.34 20.45 -3.34
N LEU A 476 7.35 19.82 -2.71
CA LEU A 476 7.47 18.54 -2.05
C LEU A 476 6.87 17.46 -2.95
N TRP A 477 7.69 16.53 -3.42
CA TRP A 477 7.29 15.43 -4.30
C TRP A 477 7.30 14.11 -3.56
N HIS A 478 6.36 13.22 -3.89
CA HIS A 478 6.36 11.81 -3.51
C HIS A 478 6.41 10.92 -4.75
N GLN A 479 7.13 9.79 -4.68
CA GLN A 479 7.14 8.75 -5.71
C GLN A 479 6.77 7.39 -5.09
N SER A 480 5.80 6.70 -5.68
CA SER A 480 5.29 5.41 -5.18
C SER A 480 6.27 4.25 -5.40
N VAL A 481 6.98 4.21 -6.53
CA VAL A 481 8.07 3.25 -6.80
C VAL A 481 9.20 3.92 -7.57
N SER A 482 10.45 3.61 -7.23
CA SER A 482 11.61 4.13 -7.92
C SER A 482 12.04 3.20 -9.06
N LYS A 483 12.75 3.75 -10.06
CA LYS A 483 13.34 2.99 -11.15
C LYS A 483 14.19 1.83 -10.65
N GLU A 484 15.07 2.11 -9.69
CA GLU A 484 16.02 1.15 -9.15
C GLU A 484 15.32 -0.07 -8.52
N PHE A 485 14.16 0.14 -7.92
CA PHE A 485 13.33 -0.93 -7.35
C PHE A 485 12.59 -1.72 -8.43
N ILE A 486 12.07 -1.07 -9.47
CA ILE A 486 11.40 -1.73 -10.60
C ILE A 486 12.38 -2.59 -11.43
N GLU A 487 13.60 -2.09 -11.65
CA GLU A 487 14.67 -2.85 -12.30
C GLU A 487 15.09 -4.06 -11.45
N PHE A 488 15.20 -3.91 -10.12
CA PHE A 488 15.42 -5.04 -9.20
C PHE A 488 14.30 -6.09 -9.27
N LEU A 489 13.02 -5.69 -9.23
CA LEU A 489 11.91 -6.64 -9.32
C LEU A 489 11.98 -7.46 -10.62
N ARG A 490 12.26 -6.81 -11.76
CA ARG A 490 12.50 -7.53 -13.02
C ARG A 490 13.66 -8.51 -12.90
N ASP A 491 14.85 -8.00 -12.55
CA ASP A 491 16.10 -8.75 -12.67
C ASP A 491 16.17 -9.94 -11.70
N GLU A 492 15.54 -9.85 -10.53
CA GLU A 492 15.52 -10.91 -9.52
C GLU A 492 14.36 -11.92 -9.69
N ASN A 493 13.30 -11.60 -10.44
CA ASN A 493 12.24 -12.56 -10.77
C ASN A 493 12.66 -13.59 -11.84
N ILE A 494 13.85 -13.46 -12.44
CA ILE A 494 14.30 -14.30 -13.55
C ILE A 494 14.68 -15.72 -13.08
N GLY A 495 14.14 -16.73 -13.77
CA GLY A 495 14.68 -18.10 -13.77
C GLY A 495 14.44 -18.93 -12.51
N ASN A 496 13.56 -18.47 -11.62
CA ASN A 496 13.10 -19.23 -10.45
C ASN A 496 11.68 -19.79 -10.67
N ASN A 497 11.31 -20.84 -9.93
CA ASN A 497 9.98 -21.47 -10.06
C ASN A 497 8.89 -20.78 -9.23
N TRP A 498 9.23 -19.72 -8.49
CA TRP A 498 8.34 -19.01 -7.55
C TRP A 498 7.58 -17.85 -8.24
N ASP A 499 8.14 -17.23 -9.29
CA ASP A 499 7.41 -16.29 -10.14
C ASP A 499 6.55 -17.01 -11.20
N ILE A 500 5.52 -17.71 -10.73
CA ILE A 500 4.53 -18.38 -11.59
C ILE A 500 3.67 -17.40 -12.41
N PHE A 501 3.84 -16.09 -12.21
CA PHE A 501 3.04 -15.04 -12.84
C PHE A 501 3.82 -14.14 -13.78
N ASP A 502 5.14 -14.29 -13.94
CA ASP A 502 5.99 -13.37 -14.70
C ASP A 502 5.83 -11.91 -14.19
N ALA A 503 5.65 -11.76 -12.88
CA ALA A 503 5.25 -10.53 -12.22
C ALA A 503 6.34 -9.44 -12.33
N GLY A 504 7.62 -9.80 -12.25
CA GLY A 504 8.73 -8.85 -12.38
C GLY A 504 8.80 -8.20 -13.77
N GLU A 505 8.73 -9.00 -14.83
CA GLU A 505 8.74 -8.51 -16.22
C GLU A 505 7.46 -7.75 -16.57
N LYS A 506 6.28 -8.24 -16.13
CA LYS A 506 5.01 -7.50 -16.29
C LYS A 506 5.05 -6.14 -15.59
N MET A 507 5.60 -6.07 -14.38
CA MET A 507 5.73 -4.83 -13.62
C MET A 507 6.67 -3.84 -14.32
N TYR A 508 7.77 -4.32 -14.90
CA TYR A 508 8.65 -3.49 -15.72
C TYR A 508 7.97 -3.00 -17.01
N ALA A 509 7.23 -3.87 -17.71
CA ALA A 509 6.49 -3.50 -18.92
C ALA A 509 5.40 -2.45 -18.64
N ALA A 510 4.65 -2.59 -17.54
CA ALA A 510 3.68 -1.60 -17.09
C ALA A 510 4.36 -0.27 -16.73
N TRP A 511 5.51 -0.33 -16.05
CA TRP A 511 6.31 0.86 -15.73
C TRP A 511 6.79 1.60 -16.97
N GLU A 512 7.27 0.91 -18.01
CA GLU A 512 7.64 1.56 -19.28
C GLU A 512 6.44 2.16 -20.02
N ALA A 513 5.27 1.51 -19.95
CA ALA A 513 4.04 1.93 -20.63
C ALA A 513 3.31 3.10 -19.92
N LEU A 514 3.47 3.24 -18.60
CA LEU A 514 2.71 4.17 -17.75
C LEU A 514 3.61 5.27 -17.15
N ASP A 515 4.39 5.93 -18.00
CA ASP A 515 5.23 7.09 -17.67
C ASP A 515 6.22 6.89 -16.49
N ARG A 516 6.61 5.63 -16.22
CA ARG A 516 7.68 5.25 -15.29
C ARG A 516 7.45 5.66 -13.83
N SER A 517 6.22 5.52 -13.34
CA SER A 517 5.78 5.95 -12.00
C SER A 517 6.12 7.42 -11.73
N PRO A 518 5.47 8.36 -12.46
CA PRO A 518 5.79 9.78 -12.36
C PRO A 518 5.52 10.33 -10.96
N PRO A 519 6.37 11.24 -10.44
CA PRO A 519 6.19 11.81 -9.11
C PRO A 519 4.89 12.62 -8.95
N VAL A 520 4.37 12.66 -7.73
CA VAL A 520 3.16 13.39 -7.36
C VAL A 520 3.51 14.56 -6.44
N GLU A 521 2.98 15.74 -6.76
CA GLU A 521 3.11 16.93 -5.92
C GLU A 521 2.25 16.76 -4.66
N MET A 522 2.90 16.83 -3.49
CA MET A 522 2.23 16.92 -2.20
C MET A 522 1.90 18.38 -1.86
N ALA A 523 2.90 19.27 -2.02
CA ALA A 523 2.76 20.69 -1.75
C ALA A 523 3.72 21.51 -2.61
N GLY A 524 3.39 22.78 -2.84
CA GLY A 524 4.19 23.72 -3.63
C GLY A 524 4.04 25.16 -3.14
N VAL A 525 5.15 25.89 -3.03
CA VAL A 525 5.21 27.29 -2.58
C VAL A 525 6.14 28.12 -3.46
N GLU A 526 5.77 29.38 -3.68
CA GLU A 526 6.58 30.36 -4.41
C GLU A 526 6.92 31.54 -3.50
N VAL A 527 8.20 31.94 -3.50
CA VAL A 527 8.73 32.99 -2.62
C VAL A 527 9.46 34.05 -3.47
N PRO A 528 9.11 35.34 -3.37
CA PRO A 528 9.93 36.42 -3.92
C PRO A 528 11.21 36.57 -3.09
N LEU A 529 12.34 36.82 -3.74
CA LEU A 529 13.65 36.89 -3.08
C LEU A 529 14.13 38.33 -2.93
#